data_AF-V3ZJS5-F1
#
_entry.id   AF-V3ZJS5-F1
#
_cell.length_a   1.000
_cell.length_b   1.000
_cell.length_c   1.000
_cell.angle_alpha   90.00
_cell.angle_beta   90.00
_cell.angle_gamma   90.00
#
_symmetry.space_group_name_H-M   'P 1'
#
loop_
_entity.id
_entity.type
_entity.pdbx_description
1 polymer ?
#
loop_
_entity_poly.entity_id
_entity_poly.type
_entity_poly.pdbx_seq_one_letter_code
_entity_poly.pdbx_strand_id
1 'polypeptide(L)'
;MSAPLTCITDRGNRVEKSEGIISTYAGIKPWTFRESLDILMETFYTEIEKLRDQTLQGQTKNVNCKALHQSVKALCAILAKIETTEITKAIDRLNSIISQLNKPNDPMSQSTDRDTVDAIHAAIRCSVIEEFEESVDGLVTSVKQLIRMYCQTFHTDFIMGTTVGVPKVKKTLRKLSENSQKSNKSPTFCEKYCLTYNII
;
A
#
# COMPACT_ATOMS: atom_id res chain seq x y z
N MET A 1 -50.86 6.40 -38.02
CA MET A 1 -50.57 5.26 -38.92
C MET A 1 -49.12 4.89 -38.70
N SER A 2 -48.82 4.06 -37.70
CA SER A 2 -48.82 2.58 -37.73
C SER A 2 -47.45 2.05 -38.14
N ALA A 3 -46.83 1.34 -37.20
CA ALA A 3 -45.64 0.51 -37.40
C ALA A 3 -45.92 -0.63 -38.39
N PRO A 4 -44.87 -1.39 -38.74
CA PRO A 4 -44.99 -2.83 -38.57
C PRO A 4 -43.83 -3.41 -37.75
N LEU A 5 -44.24 -4.17 -36.73
CA LEU A 5 -43.48 -5.21 -36.05
C LEU A 5 -43.19 -6.35 -37.03
N THR A 6 -42.00 -6.92 -36.97
CA THR A 6 -41.83 -8.37 -37.16
C THR A 6 -40.86 -8.89 -36.11
N CYS A 7 -41.43 -9.57 -35.13
CA CYS A 7 -40.78 -10.51 -34.24
C CYS A 7 -40.70 -11.87 -34.94
N ILE A 8 -39.51 -12.48 -35.03
CA ILE A 8 -39.37 -13.92 -35.17
C ILE A 8 -38.27 -14.37 -34.21
N THR A 9 -38.71 -15.17 -33.24
CA THR A 9 -37.93 -16.00 -32.33
C THR A 9 -37.25 -17.13 -33.08
N ASP A 10 -35.96 -17.38 -32.84
CA ASP A 10 -35.40 -18.73 -32.95
C ASP A 10 -34.39 -19.00 -31.82
N ARG A 11 -34.64 -20.10 -31.11
CA ARG A 11 -33.82 -20.64 -30.02
C ARG A 11 -32.65 -21.41 -30.64
N GLY A 12 -31.56 -20.72 -30.90
CA GLY A 12 -30.27 -21.35 -31.19
C GLY A 12 -29.40 -21.39 -29.95
N ASN A 13 -29.36 -22.54 -29.28
CA ASN A 13 -28.44 -22.86 -28.20
C ASN A 13 -26.99 -22.76 -28.70
N ARG A 14 -26.35 -21.58 -28.55
CA ARG A 14 -24.94 -21.38 -28.85
C ARG A 14 -24.21 -21.19 -27.53
N VAL A 15 -23.39 -22.18 -27.21
CA VAL A 15 -22.39 -22.11 -26.16
C VAL A 15 -21.50 -20.90 -26.46
N GLU A 16 -21.78 -19.78 -25.81
CA GLU A 16 -20.86 -18.64 -25.77
C GLU A 16 -19.65 -19.09 -24.96
N LYS A 17 -18.61 -19.52 -25.69
CA LYS A 17 -17.25 -19.43 -25.18
C LYS A 17 -17.05 -17.98 -24.76
N SER A 18 -17.02 -17.75 -23.46
CA SER A 18 -16.51 -16.52 -22.85
C SER A 18 -15.00 -16.45 -23.12
N GLU A 19 -14.64 -16.14 -24.36
CA GLU A 19 -13.29 -15.72 -24.70
C GLU A 19 -13.06 -14.39 -24.00
N GLY A 20 -12.13 -14.43 -23.06
CA GLY A 20 -11.78 -13.32 -22.19
C GLY A 20 -11.51 -12.07 -22.99
N ILE A 21 -12.32 -11.04 -22.74
CA ILE A 21 -12.00 -9.68 -23.12
C ILE A 21 -10.89 -9.24 -22.16
N ILE A 22 -9.66 -9.67 -22.46
CA ILE A 22 -8.46 -9.09 -21.85
C ILE A 22 -8.33 -7.69 -22.44
N SER A 23 -8.82 -6.75 -21.64
CA SER A 23 -8.63 -5.30 -21.72
C SER A 23 -7.25 -4.94 -22.29
N THR A 24 -7.19 -4.74 -23.61
CA THR A 24 -6.01 -4.30 -24.35
C THR A 24 -6.09 -2.78 -24.50
N TYR A 25 -6.08 -2.08 -23.37
CA TYR A 25 -6.07 -0.62 -23.32
C TYR A 25 -4.83 -0.10 -22.60
N ALA A 26 -3.64 -0.62 -22.94
CA ALA A 26 -2.35 -0.04 -22.52
C ALA A 26 -1.10 -0.63 -23.19
N GLY A 27 -1.19 -1.71 -23.99
CA GLY A 27 0.01 -2.37 -24.54
C GLY A 27 0.93 -3.04 -23.51
N ILE A 28 0.57 -3.00 -22.22
CA ILE A 28 1.26 -3.69 -21.13
C ILE A 28 0.62 -5.07 -20.98
N LYS A 29 1.44 -6.12 -21.00
CA LYS A 29 0.97 -7.49 -20.79
C LYS A 29 0.42 -7.61 -19.35
N PRO A 30 -0.75 -8.23 -19.11
CA PRO A 30 -1.39 -8.23 -17.78
C PRO A 30 -0.48 -8.72 -16.63
N TRP A 31 0.37 -9.72 -16.90
CA TRP A 31 1.35 -10.22 -15.91
C TRP A 31 2.43 -9.18 -15.56
N THR A 32 2.93 -8.44 -16.56
CA THR A 32 3.93 -7.37 -16.33
C THR A 32 3.38 -6.20 -15.53
N PHE A 33 2.08 -5.90 -15.65
CA PHE A 33 1.42 -4.88 -14.86
C PHE A 33 1.35 -5.28 -13.38
N ARG A 34 0.90 -6.50 -13.10
CA ARG A 34 0.76 -7.03 -11.73
C ARG A 34 2.11 -7.07 -11.00
N GLU A 35 3.14 -7.60 -11.66
CA GLU A 35 4.50 -7.66 -11.11
C GLU A 35 5.05 -6.26 -10.81
N SER A 36 4.82 -5.30 -11.72
CA SER A 36 5.25 -3.92 -11.52
C SER A 36 4.51 -3.25 -10.36
N LEU A 37 3.19 -3.48 -10.23
CA LEU A 37 2.40 -2.96 -9.11
C LEU A 37 2.87 -3.56 -7.78
N ASP A 38 3.12 -4.87 -7.71
CA ASP A 38 3.62 -5.56 -6.53
C ASP A 38 4.97 -4.95 -6.08
N ILE A 39 5.93 -4.77 -7.01
CA ILE A 39 7.25 -4.15 -6.73
C ILE A 39 7.09 -2.71 -6.23
N LEU A 40 6.22 -1.92 -6.85
CA LEU A 40 5.99 -0.53 -6.44
C LEU A 40 5.33 -0.44 -5.07
N MET A 41 4.44 -1.36 -4.71
CA MET A 41 3.86 -1.46 -3.38
C MET A 41 4.89 -1.85 -2.32
N GLU A 42 5.74 -2.84 -2.61
CA GLU A 42 6.87 -3.20 -1.74
C GLU A 42 7.81 -2.01 -1.53
N THR A 43 8.13 -1.28 -2.61
CA THR A 43 8.95 -0.07 -2.55
C THR A 43 8.29 1.00 -1.68
N PHE A 44 6.99 1.26 -1.88
CA PHE A 44 6.23 2.23 -1.09
C PHE A 44 6.26 1.91 0.41
N TYR A 45 5.99 0.66 0.79
CA TYR A 45 6.04 0.26 2.20
C TYR A 45 7.46 0.32 2.78
N THR A 46 8.47 -0.06 1.99
CA THR A 46 9.88 0.05 2.41
C THR A 46 10.26 1.51 2.69
N GLU A 47 9.83 2.46 1.85
CA GLU A 47 10.11 3.88 2.07
C GLU A 47 9.33 4.45 3.27
N ILE A 48 8.13 3.95 3.58
CA ILE A 48 7.42 4.28 4.83
C ILE A 48 8.23 3.82 6.04
N GLU A 49 8.72 2.59 6.05
CA GLU A 49 9.45 2.03 7.19
C GLU A 49 10.77 2.78 7.42
N LYS A 50 11.51 3.07 6.34
CA LYS A 50 12.71 3.93 6.41
C LYS A 50 12.39 5.30 6.99
N LEU A 51 11.27 5.90 6.60
CA LEU A 51 10.86 7.20 7.10
C LEU A 51 10.48 7.16 8.58
N ARG A 52 9.74 6.12 9.01
CA ARG A 52 9.44 5.86 10.43
C ARG A 52 10.70 5.70 11.25
N ASP A 53 11.63 4.86 10.79
CA ASP A 53 12.91 4.63 11.47
C ASP A 53 13.72 5.91 11.64
N GLN A 54 13.82 6.72 10.57
CA GLN A 54 14.52 8.01 10.61
C GLN A 54 13.91 8.98 11.62
N THR A 55 12.57 9.05 11.65
CA THR A 55 11.81 9.93 12.56
C THR A 55 11.93 9.49 14.02
N LEU A 56 11.76 8.19 14.29
CA LEU A 56 11.75 7.62 15.64
C LEU A 56 13.14 7.55 16.28
N GLN A 57 14.18 7.28 15.49
CA GLN A 57 15.57 7.22 15.98
C GLN A 57 16.16 8.61 16.32
N GLY A 58 15.38 9.68 16.16
CA GLY A 58 15.87 11.03 16.46
C GLY A 58 16.91 11.55 15.48
N GLN A 59 17.05 10.91 14.30
CA GLN A 59 17.92 11.38 13.23
C GLN A 59 17.27 12.58 12.51
N THR A 60 16.96 13.66 13.23
CA THR A 60 16.29 14.86 12.70
C THR A 60 17.15 15.65 11.71
N LYS A 61 18.44 15.32 11.59
CA LYS A 61 19.29 15.89 10.54
C LYS A 61 19.12 15.07 9.26
N ASN A 62 18.26 15.57 8.37
CA ASN A 62 18.02 15.13 6.98
C ASN A 62 16.83 14.20 6.71
N VAL A 63 15.89 14.02 7.66
CA VAL A 63 14.63 13.32 7.36
C VAL A 63 13.88 14.08 6.26
N ASN A 64 13.44 13.38 5.21
CA ASN A 64 12.66 13.96 4.13
C ASN A 64 11.77 12.92 3.44
N CYS A 65 10.65 13.35 2.87
CA CYS A 65 9.72 12.49 2.15
C CYS A 65 10.10 12.20 0.69
N LYS A 66 11.29 12.58 0.19
CA LYS A 66 11.52 12.56 -1.28
C LYS A 66 11.35 11.17 -1.88
N ALA A 67 11.97 10.16 -1.27
CA ALA A 67 11.89 8.78 -1.75
C ALA A 67 10.46 8.22 -1.66
N LEU A 68 9.77 8.49 -0.54
CA LEU A 68 8.36 8.15 -0.37
C LEU A 68 7.48 8.81 -1.44
N HIS A 69 7.65 10.11 -1.69
CA HIS A 69 6.91 10.83 -2.73
C HIS A 69 7.19 10.24 -4.12
N GLN A 70 8.43 9.88 -4.45
CA GLN A 70 8.75 9.22 -5.71
C GLN A 70 8.07 7.84 -5.84
N SER A 71 8.04 7.05 -4.76
CA SER A 71 7.34 5.77 -4.78
C SER A 71 5.83 5.93 -5.04
N VAL A 72 5.20 6.95 -4.45
CA VAL A 72 3.79 7.28 -4.72
C VAL A 72 3.59 7.76 -6.16
N LYS A 73 4.48 8.61 -6.69
CA LYS A 73 4.41 9.06 -8.09
C LYS A 73 4.53 7.89 -9.07
N ALA A 74 5.36 6.89 -8.76
CA ALA A 74 5.47 5.69 -9.57
C ALA A 74 4.18 4.84 -9.53
N LEU A 75 3.54 4.71 -8.37
CA LEU A 75 2.21 4.10 -8.24
C LEU A 75 1.15 4.84 -9.06
N CYS A 76 1.09 6.17 -8.95
CA CYS A 76 0.18 6.98 -9.77
C CYS A 76 0.45 6.77 -11.26
N ALA A 77 1.72 6.71 -11.67
CA ALA A 77 2.11 6.55 -13.07
C ALA A 77 1.62 5.23 -13.67
N ILE A 78 1.72 4.11 -12.94
CA ILE A 78 1.24 2.81 -13.43
C ILE A 78 -0.29 2.71 -13.39
N LEU A 79 -0.95 3.38 -12.44
CA LEU A 79 -2.41 3.43 -12.30
C LEU A 79 -3.02 4.50 -13.21
N ALA A 80 -2.68 4.47 -14.50
CA ALA A 80 -3.17 5.40 -15.53
C ALA A 80 -2.89 6.89 -15.24
N LYS A 81 -1.79 7.21 -14.55
CA LYS A 81 -1.42 8.58 -14.16
C LYS A 81 -2.47 9.27 -13.28
N ILE A 82 -3.25 8.50 -12.53
CA ILE A 82 -4.27 9.02 -11.62
C ILE A 82 -3.57 9.48 -10.33
N GLU A 83 -3.75 10.75 -9.97
CA GLU A 83 -3.35 11.33 -8.70
C GLU A 83 -4.58 11.92 -8.02
N THR A 84 -4.89 11.47 -6.81
CA THR A 84 -6.06 11.93 -6.05
C THR A 84 -5.69 13.08 -5.15
N THR A 85 -6.67 13.95 -4.86
CA THR A 85 -6.44 15.09 -3.96
C THR A 85 -6.07 14.66 -2.54
N GLU A 86 -6.53 13.48 -2.14
CA GLU A 86 -6.32 12.82 -0.86
C GLU A 86 -4.84 12.41 -0.72
N ILE A 87 -4.26 11.82 -1.78
CA ILE A 87 -2.83 11.51 -1.82
C ILE A 87 -1.99 12.78 -1.74
N THR A 88 -2.32 13.82 -2.53
CA THR A 88 -1.58 15.09 -2.50
C THR A 88 -1.62 15.72 -1.10
N LYS A 89 -2.81 15.81 -0.50
CA LYS A 89 -2.99 16.33 0.87
C LYS A 89 -2.21 15.53 1.91
N ALA A 90 -2.21 14.20 1.81
CA ALA A 90 -1.49 13.34 2.74
C ALA A 90 0.03 13.55 2.65
N ILE A 91 0.58 13.67 1.43
CA ILE A 91 2.01 13.97 1.22
C ILE A 91 2.36 15.36 1.74
N ASP A 92 1.53 16.37 1.47
CA ASP A 92 1.75 17.75 1.92
C ASP A 92 1.72 17.84 3.46
N ARG A 93 0.77 17.16 4.11
CA ARG A 93 0.71 17.06 5.57
C ARG A 93 1.99 16.42 6.13
N LEU A 94 2.43 15.30 5.55
CA LEU A 94 3.64 14.61 5.99
C LEU A 94 4.89 15.48 5.85
N ASN A 95 5.01 16.22 4.74
CA ASN A 95 6.09 17.20 4.54
C ASN A 95 6.07 18.32 5.58
N SER A 96 4.89 18.81 5.95
CA SER A 96 4.73 19.83 7.00
C SER A 96 5.20 19.30 8.35
N ILE A 97 4.79 18.09 8.73
CA ILE A 97 5.17 17.45 10.00
C ILE A 97 6.68 17.22 10.07
N ILE A 98 7.29 16.69 9.01
CA ILE A 98 8.76 16.53 8.95
C ILE A 98 9.47 17.88 9.04
N SER A 99 8.93 18.91 8.41
CA SER A 99 9.50 20.26 8.51
C SER A 99 9.44 20.78 9.95
N GLN A 100 8.43 20.42 10.72
CA GLN A 100 8.36 20.72 12.16
C GLN A 100 9.38 19.91 12.97
N LEU A 101 9.56 18.62 12.67
CA LEU A 101 10.56 17.75 13.30
C LEU A 101 12.02 18.19 13.05
N ASN A 102 12.27 18.78 11.87
CA ASN A 102 13.59 19.24 11.46
C ASN A 102 13.93 20.66 11.97
N LYS A 103 12.96 21.41 12.49
CA LYS A 103 13.23 22.76 13.01
C LYS A 103 14.15 22.66 14.23
N PRO A 104 15.23 23.45 14.28
CA PRO A 104 16.00 23.58 15.52
C PRO A 104 15.09 24.16 16.59
N ASN A 105 15.04 23.51 17.76
CA ASN A 105 14.34 24.05 18.92
C ASN A 105 14.99 25.40 19.26
N ASP A 106 14.29 26.50 19.00
CA ASP A 106 14.75 27.82 19.40
C ASP A 106 14.58 27.88 20.92
N PRO A 107 15.67 27.99 21.70
CA PRO A 107 15.55 28.00 23.14
C PRO A 107 14.82 29.29 23.52
N MET A 108 13.57 29.16 23.95
CA MET A 108 12.80 30.24 24.56
C MET A 108 13.66 30.80 25.70
N SER A 109 14.23 31.96 25.43
CA SER A 109 15.18 32.62 26.29
C SER A 109 14.51 33.08 27.58
N GLN A 110 15.26 32.95 28.67
CA GLN A 110 15.09 33.58 29.99
C GLN A 110 14.32 32.78 31.06
N SER A 111 15.10 32.20 31.98
CA SER A 111 14.77 31.99 33.40
C SER A 111 13.85 30.84 33.84
N THR A 112 13.86 29.69 33.16
CA THR A 112 13.19 28.48 33.66
C THR A 112 14.16 27.31 33.86
N ASP A 113 13.84 26.50 34.86
CA ASP A 113 14.53 25.25 35.21
C ASP A 113 14.73 24.35 33.98
N ARG A 114 15.96 23.86 33.80
CA ARG A 114 16.36 23.07 32.61
C ARG A 114 15.51 21.82 32.46
N ASP A 115 15.17 21.17 33.58
CA ASP A 115 14.37 19.95 33.58
C ASP A 115 12.95 20.22 33.07
N THR A 116 12.39 21.41 33.35
CA THR A 116 11.08 21.83 32.85
C THR A 116 11.11 22.08 31.34
N VAL A 117 12.16 22.73 30.82
CA VAL A 117 12.32 22.98 29.38
C VAL A 117 12.50 21.67 28.61
N ASP A 118 13.27 20.73 29.14
CA ASP A 118 13.48 19.41 28.52
C ASP A 118 12.19 18.58 28.52
N ALA A 119 11.41 18.61 29.60
CA ALA A 119 10.11 17.93 29.67
C ALA A 119 9.11 18.51 28.66
N ILE A 120 9.06 19.84 28.48
CA ILE A 120 8.21 20.50 27.48
C ILE A 120 8.63 20.10 26.07
N HIS A 121 9.92 20.11 25.77
CA HIS A 121 10.42 19.68 24.46
C HIS A 121 10.10 18.21 24.16
N ALA A 122 10.24 17.33 25.15
CA ALA A 122 9.87 15.93 25.00
C ALA A 122 8.37 15.77 24.70
N ALA A 123 7.50 16.48 25.43
CA ALA A 123 6.05 16.44 25.21
C ALA A 123 5.65 16.93 23.81
N ILE A 124 6.21 18.07 23.35
CA ILE A 124 5.98 18.59 21.99
C ILE A 124 6.43 17.56 20.96
N ARG A 125 7.63 16.99 21.12
CA ARG A 125 8.15 15.98 20.20
C ARG A 125 7.26 14.75 20.13
N CYS A 126 6.77 14.25 21.28
CA CYS A 126 5.83 13.13 21.31
C CYS A 126 4.55 13.43 20.53
N SER A 127 3.96 14.61 20.72
CA SER A 127 2.75 15.03 19.97
C SER A 127 2.99 15.08 18.46
N VAL A 128 4.14 15.59 18.01
CA VAL A 128 4.48 15.64 16.58
C VAL A 128 4.72 14.22 16.01
N ILE A 129 5.26 13.29 16.80
CA ILE A 129 5.43 11.89 16.40
C ILE A 129 4.07 11.19 16.26
N GLU A 130 3.12 11.45 17.16
CA GLU A 130 1.75 10.93 17.03
C GLU A 130 1.07 11.44 15.76
N GLU A 131 1.20 12.74 15.48
CA GLU A 131 0.67 13.33 14.25
C GLU A 131 1.34 12.73 12.99
N PHE A 132 2.64 12.46 13.06
CA PHE A 132 3.40 11.80 12.00
C PHE A 132 2.83 10.42 11.69
N GLU A 133 2.62 9.57 12.71
CA GLU A 133 2.08 8.22 12.53
C GLU A 133 0.67 8.26 11.93
N GLU A 134 -0.20 9.14 12.43
CA GLU A 134 -1.54 9.35 11.85
C GLU A 134 -1.46 9.76 10.36
N SER A 135 -0.54 10.65 10.02
CA SER A 135 -0.35 11.11 8.65
C SER A 135 0.18 10.01 7.73
N VAL A 136 1.05 9.13 8.21
CA VAL A 136 1.54 7.97 7.46
C VAL A 136 0.40 6.99 7.18
N ASP A 137 -0.41 6.67 8.18
CA ASP A 137 -1.56 5.77 8.03
C ASP A 137 -2.63 6.35 7.08
N GLY A 138 -2.82 7.68 7.11
CA GLY A 138 -3.65 8.40 6.14
C GLY A 138 -3.15 8.27 4.69
N LEU A 139 -1.83 8.33 4.48
CA LEU A 139 -1.24 8.12 3.15
C LEU A 139 -1.44 6.68 2.67
N VAL A 140 -1.19 5.69 3.52
CA VAL A 140 -1.41 4.26 3.20
C VAL A 140 -2.87 4.03 2.80
N THR A 141 -3.80 4.60 3.56
CA THR A 141 -5.24 4.50 3.27
C THR A 141 -5.59 5.11 1.92
N SER A 142 -5.04 6.29 1.61
CA SER A 142 -5.26 6.99 0.34
C SER A 142 -4.72 6.19 -0.86
N VAL A 143 -3.54 5.58 -0.73
CA VAL A 143 -2.95 4.72 -1.78
C VAL A 143 -3.78 3.46 -2.00
N LYS A 144 -4.21 2.78 -0.93
CA LYS A 144 -5.10 1.60 -1.03
C LYS A 144 -6.41 1.96 -1.72
N GLN A 145 -6.99 3.12 -1.39
CA GLN A 145 -8.21 3.60 -2.02
C GLN A 145 -8.02 3.88 -3.51
N LEU A 146 -6.90 4.46 -3.92
CA LEU A 146 -6.56 4.66 -5.33
C LEU A 146 -6.52 3.32 -6.09
N ILE A 147 -5.83 2.32 -5.54
CA ILE A 147 -5.74 0.99 -6.16
C ILE A 147 -7.14 0.37 -6.27
N ARG A 148 -7.95 0.44 -5.21
CA ARG A 148 -9.32 -0.07 -5.22
C ARG A 148 -10.18 0.59 -6.30
N MET A 149 -10.13 1.92 -6.41
CA MET A 149 -10.86 2.65 -7.46
C MET A 149 -10.40 2.22 -8.86
N TYR A 150 -9.10 2.05 -9.06
CA TYR A 150 -8.56 1.57 -10.33
C TYR A 150 -9.08 0.17 -10.68
N CYS A 151 -9.05 -0.77 -9.72
CA CYS A 151 -9.58 -2.13 -9.89
C CYS A 151 -11.04 -2.11 -10.33
N GLN A 152 -11.85 -1.34 -9.61
CA GLN A 152 -13.29 -1.21 -9.85
C GLN A 152 -13.59 -0.56 -11.21
N THR A 153 -12.83 0.47 -11.59
CA THR A 153 -13.05 1.23 -12.83
C THR A 153 -12.70 0.41 -14.07
N PHE A 154 -11.63 -0.38 -14.00
CA PHE A 154 -11.12 -1.13 -15.15
C PHE A 154 -11.44 -2.63 -15.11
N HIS A 155 -12.26 -3.07 -14.14
CA HIS A 155 -12.58 -4.49 -13.89
C HIS A 155 -11.32 -5.37 -13.83
N THR A 156 -10.30 -4.88 -13.13
CA THR A 156 -9.04 -5.60 -12.92
C THR A 156 -9.01 -6.15 -11.50
N ASP A 157 -8.85 -7.47 -11.39
CA ASP A 157 -8.70 -8.13 -10.09
C ASP A 157 -7.22 -8.31 -9.77
N PHE A 158 -6.69 -7.56 -8.80
CA PHE A 158 -5.37 -7.82 -8.24
C PHE A 158 -5.52 -8.63 -6.96
N ILE A 159 -5.20 -9.92 -7.02
CA ILE A 159 -4.97 -10.70 -5.81
C ILE A 159 -3.62 -10.27 -5.25
N MET A 160 -3.62 -9.29 -4.34
CA MET A 160 -2.45 -8.94 -3.54
C MET A 160 -2.30 -10.00 -2.45
N GLY A 161 -1.44 -10.98 -2.71
CA GLY A 161 -0.89 -11.88 -1.70
C GLY A 161 -1.90 -12.67 -0.84
N THR A 162 -2.79 -13.48 -1.43
CA THR A 162 -3.20 -14.71 -0.75
C THR A 162 -2.18 -15.78 -1.10
N THR A 163 -1.51 -16.37 -0.11
CA THR A 163 -0.68 -17.55 -0.29
C THR A 163 -1.48 -18.62 -1.02
N VAL A 164 -1.22 -18.79 -2.31
CA VAL A 164 -1.80 -19.89 -3.10
C VAL A 164 -1.17 -21.15 -2.55
N GLY A 165 -1.86 -21.78 -1.60
CA GLY A 165 -1.58 -23.13 -1.19
C GLY A 165 -1.69 -24.01 -2.43
N VAL A 166 -0.55 -24.41 -2.99
CA VAL A 166 -0.46 -25.40 -4.06
C VAL A 166 -1.32 -26.60 -3.63
N PRO A 167 -2.29 -27.05 -4.46
CA PRO A 167 -3.03 -28.27 -4.18
C PRO A 167 -2.02 -29.43 -4.16
N LYS A 168 -1.66 -29.91 -2.96
CA LYS A 168 -0.92 -31.16 -2.81
C LYS A 168 -1.84 -32.28 -3.30
N VAL A 169 -1.65 -32.70 -4.54
CA VAL A 169 -2.22 -33.92 -5.09
C VAL A 169 -1.73 -35.08 -4.21
N LYS A 170 -2.61 -35.57 -3.34
CA LYS A 170 -2.35 -36.76 -2.51
C LYS A 170 -2.32 -37.97 -3.42
N LYS A 171 -1.12 -38.40 -3.82
CA LYS A 171 -0.88 -39.80 -4.21
C LYS A 171 -0.30 -40.54 -3.02
N THR A 172 -1.16 -41.37 -2.44
CA THR A 172 -0.87 -42.41 -1.45
C THR A 172 0.26 -43.33 -1.94
N LEU A 173 1.35 -43.48 -1.18
CA LEU A 173 1.85 -44.80 -0.73
C LEU A 173 3.15 -44.71 0.13
N ARG A 174 3.09 -45.42 1.27
CA ARG A 174 4.17 -46.04 2.11
C ARG A 174 5.05 -45.18 3.04
N LYS A 175 4.57 -45.14 4.30
CA LYS A 175 5.20 -45.50 5.59
C LYS A 175 6.72 -45.31 5.82
N LEU A 176 6.96 -44.55 6.90
CA LEU A 176 7.96 -44.68 7.99
C LEU A 176 9.43 -44.33 7.70
N SER A 177 9.85 -43.16 8.20
CA SER A 177 10.99 -43.04 9.12
C SER A 177 10.97 -41.63 9.75
N GLU A 178 11.18 -41.60 11.06
CA GLU A 178 11.17 -40.46 11.96
C GLU A 178 12.33 -39.47 11.74
N ASN A 179 12.15 -38.31 12.37
CA ASN A 179 13.16 -37.34 12.82
C ASN A 179 13.91 -36.53 11.76
N SER A 180 13.55 -35.26 11.63
CA SER A 180 14.34 -34.20 12.30
C SER A 180 13.83 -32.78 12.02
N GLN A 181 14.01 -31.96 13.06
CA GLN A 181 14.35 -30.53 13.02
C GLN A 181 13.26 -29.49 12.70
N LYS A 182 12.81 -28.87 13.79
CA LYS A 182 12.64 -27.41 13.98
C LYS A 182 13.12 -26.58 12.80
N SER A 183 12.19 -25.85 12.20
CA SER A 183 12.48 -24.52 11.67
C SER A 183 11.50 -23.57 12.35
N ASN A 184 11.94 -22.98 13.47
CA ASN A 184 11.39 -21.72 13.95
C ASN A 184 11.66 -20.68 12.86
N LYS A 185 10.79 -20.62 11.85
CA LYS A 185 10.75 -19.48 10.94
C LYS A 185 9.85 -18.45 11.60
N SER A 186 10.48 -17.36 12.04
CA SER A 186 9.78 -16.12 12.28
C SER A 186 8.84 -15.86 11.10
N PRO A 187 7.58 -15.46 11.34
CA PRO A 187 6.65 -15.17 10.27
C PRO A 187 7.30 -14.15 9.34
N THR A 188 7.24 -14.40 8.03
CA THR A 188 7.79 -13.47 7.06
C THR A 188 7.01 -12.17 7.13
N PHE A 189 7.69 -11.06 6.85
CA PHE A 189 7.20 -9.68 6.99
C PHE A 189 5.79 -9.45 6.38
N CYS A 190 5.43 -10.18 5.32
CA CYS A 190 4.09 -10.17 4.71
C CYS A 190 2.95 -10.71 5.61
N GLU A 191 3.21 -11.70 6.47
CA GLU A 191 2.19 -12.33 7.32
C GLU A 191 1.73 -11.41 8.47
N LYS A 192 2.60 -10.51 8.94
CA LYS A 192 2.24 -9.55 10.01
C LYS A 192 1.30 -8.44 9.54
N TYR A 193 1.36 -8.04 8.27
CA TYR A 193 0.59 -6.90 7.76
C TYR A 193 -0.73 -7.29 7.07
N CYS A 194 -0.86 -8.53 6.59
CA CYS A 194 -2.15 -9.05 6.10
C CYS A 194 -3.20 -9.19 7.22
N LEU A 195 -2.78 -9.56 8.43
CA LEU A 195 -3.70 -9.79 9.56
C LEU A 195 -4.19 -8.50 10.23
N THR A 196 -3.43 -7.40 10.14
CA THR A 196 -3.77 -6.15 10.84
C THR A 196 -4.73 -5.25 10.05
N TYR A 197 -4.80 -5.38 8.72
CA TYR A 197 -5.46 -4.39 7.87
C TYR A 197 -6.65 -4.88 7.03
N ASN A 198 -7.21 -6.06 7.32
CA ASN A 198 -8.49 -6.59 6.76
C ASN A 198 -8.77 -6.11 5.33
N ILE A 199 -7.93 -6.55 4.38
CA ILE A 199 -8.16 -6.33 2.96
C ILE A 199 -9.11 -7.44 2.50
N ILE A 200 -10.38 -7.07 2.30
CA ILE A 200 -11.38 -7.86 1.54
C ILE A 200 -11.13 -7.64 0.06
#